data_AF-A0A1R0X1C4-F1
#
_entry.id   AF-A0A1R0X1C4-F1
#
_cell.length_a   1.000
_cell.length_b   1.000
_cell.length_c   1.000
_cell.angle_alpha   90.00
_cell.angle_beta   90.00
_cell.angle_gamma   90.00
#
_symmetry.space_group_name_H-M   'P 1'
#
loop_
_entity.id
_entity.type
_entity.pdbx_description
1 polymer ?
#
loop_
_entity_poly.entity_id
_entity_poly.type
_entity_poly.pdbx_seq_one_letter_code
_entity_poly.pdbx_strand_id
1 'polypeptide(L)'
;MNGKEAARMLGVHYKTVLNMINDGRLKAKKNEFGEWVISPEDVTNMEKKIGENEFMALQMIAATNTMTELLDKQIKNEQSYIVKYSRILSSNDNREQFNVDLSQLEKHIKDYRSSVEAAAVIRQLTNGVLDSSINTIEGEGGN
;
A
#
# COMPACT_ATOMS: atom_id res chain seq x y z
N MET A 1 -6.85 -34.57 -3.28
CA MET A 1 -7.37 -33.74 -2.17
C MET A 1 -8.66 -33.09 -2.63
N ASN A 2 -9.68 -33.00 -1.78
CA ASN A 2 -10.93 -32.30 -2.12
C ASN A 2 -10.85 -30.81 -1.77
N GLY A 3 -11.77 -30.00 -2.28
CA GLY A 3 -11.73 -28.55 -2.05
C GLY A 3 -11.94 -28.12 -0.58
N LYS A 4 -12.60 -28.93 0.26
CA LYS A 4 -12.76 -28.63 1.69
C LYS A 4 -11.44 -28.85 2.45
N GLU A 5 -10.70 -29.89 2.09
CA GLU A 5 -9.35 -30.16 2.63
C GLU A 5 -8.38 -29.06 2.21
N ALA A 6 -8.41 -28.63 0.94
CA ALA A 6 -7.59 -27.53 0.46
C ALA A 6 -7.91 -26.22 1.20
N ALA A 7 -9.19 -25.94 1.48
CA ALA A 7 -9.61 -24.76 2.24
C ALA A 7 -9.02 -24.76 3.66
N ARG A 8 -9.05 -25.91 4.35
CA ARG A 8 -8.45 -26.07 5.67
C ARG A 8 -6.93 -25.90 5.65
N MET A 9 -6.24 -26.44 4.64
CA MET A 9 -4.77 -26.31 4.52
C MET A 9 -4.34 -24.87 4.21
N LEU A 10 -5.07 -24.18 3.34
CA LEU A 10 -4.78 -22.80 2.95
C LEU A 10 -5.25 -21.77 3.98
N GLY A 11 -6.00 -22.17 5.01
CA GLY A 11 -6.57 -21.26 5.99
C GLY A 11 -7.66 -20.33 5.43
N VAL A 12 -8.31 -20.70 4.32
CA VAL A 12 -9.31 -19.87 3.62
C VAL A 12 -10.69 -20.53 3.61
N HIS A 13 -11.72 -19.75 3.23
CA HIS A 13 -13.07 -20.28 3.07
C HIS A 13 -13.18 -21.21 1.83
N TYR A 14 -14.07 -22.20 1.88
CA TYR A 14 -14.28 -23.14 0.76
C TYR A 14 -14.68 -22.43 -0.55
N LYS A 15 -15.47 -21.36 -0.46
CA LYS A 15 -15.84 -20.51 -1.62
C LYS A 15 -14.59 -19.90 -2.29
N THR A 16 -13.60 -19.48 -1.50
CA THR A 16 -12.34 -18.94 -2.00
C THR A 16 -11.59 -19.98 -2.82
N VAL A 17 -11.55 -21.24 -2.38
CA VAL A 17 -10.95 -22.35 -3.15
C VAL A 17 -11.69 -22.58 -4.47
N LEU A 18 -13.03 -22.51 -4.48
CA LEU A 18 -13.81 -22.63 -5.72
C LEU A 18 -13.52 -21.48 -6.70
N ASN A 19 -13.42 -20.25 -6.20
CA ASN A 19 -13.03 -19.10 -7.03
C ASN A 19 -11.61 -19.28 -7.58
N MET A 20 -10.65 -19.70 -6.75
CA MET A 20 -9.29 -20.00 -7.21
C MET A 20 -9.24 -21.08 -8.31
N ILE A 21 -10.12 -22.08 -8.26
CA ILE A 21 -10.25 -23.08 -9.33
C ILE A 21 -10.84 -22.46 -10.60
N ASN A 22 -11.93 -21.69 -10.47
CA ASN A 22 -12.63 -21.06 -11.59
C ASN A 22 -11.72 -20.06 -12.33
N ASP A 23 -10.92 -19.31 -11.58
CA ASP A 23 -10.00 -18.29 -12.11
C ASP A 23 -8.67 -18.89 -12.60
N GLY A 24 -8.51 -20.22 -12.51
CA GLY A 24 -7.30 -20.92 -12.95
C GLY A 24 -6.08 -20.77 -12.04
N ARG A 25 -6.22 -20.12 -10.87
CA ARG A 25 -5.16 -19.98 -9.87
C ARG A 25 -4.79 -21.32 -9.23
N LEU A 26 -5.73 -22.25 -9.17
CA LEU A 26 -5.56 -23.55 -8.53
C LEU A 26 -6.04 -24.66 -9.48
N LYS A 27 -5.12 -25.54 -9.88
CA LYS A 27 -5.47 -26.59 -10.85
C LYS A 27 -6.30 -27.67 -10.16
N ALA A 28 -7.48 -27.95 -10.72
CA ALA A 28 -8.35 -29.01 -10.26
C ALA A 28 -8.97 -29.75 -11.44
N LYS A 29 -9.32 -31.02 -11.23
CA LYS A 29 -10.10 -31.85 -12.17
C LYS A 29 -11.33 -32.38 -11.47
N LYS A 30 -12.44 -32.55 -12.19
CA LYS A 30 -13.60 -33.26 -11.64
C LYS A 30 -13.38 -34.77 -11.71
N ASN A 31 -13.71 -35.48 -10.64
CA ASN A 31 -13.77 -36.95 -10.64
C ASN A 31 -15.07 -37.45 -11.31
N GLU A 32 -15.23 -38.77 -11.38
CA GLU A 32 -16.42 -39.44 -11.95
C GLU A 32 -17.72 -39.11 -11.21
N PHE A 33 -17.63 -38.60 -9.97
CA PHE A 33 -18.76 -38.16 -9.15
C PHE A 33 -19.03 -36.65 -9.26
N GLY A 34 -18.29 -35.93 -10.11
CA GLY A 34 -18.43 -34.49 -10.33
C GLY A 34 -17.75 -33.61 -9.27
N GLU A 35 -16.99 -34.19 -8.34
CA GLU A 35 -16.29 -33.47 -7.28
C GLU A 35 -14.91 -32.98 -7.73
N TRP A 36 -14.53 -31.79 -7.27
CA TRP A 36 -13.22 -31.21 -7.55
C TRP A 36 -12.10 -31.94 -6.79
N VAL A 37 -11.17 -32.51 -7.55
CA VAL A 37 -9.92 -33.11 -7.08
C VAL A 37 -8.77 -32.16 -7.42
N ILE A 38 -8.09 -31.73 -6.36
CA ILE A 38 -6.98 -30.79 -6.37
C ILE A 38 -5.68 -31.54 -6.12
N SER A 39 -4.62 -31.15 -6.83
CA SER A 39 -3.25 -31.63 -6.58
C SER A 39 -2.71 -31.07 -5.26
N PRO A 40 -2.20 -31.91 -4.34
CA PRO A 40 -1.54 -31.44 -3.11
C PRO A 40 -0.38 -30.48 -3.38
N GLU A 41 0.39 -30.71 -4.45
CA GLU A 41 1.51 -29.84 -4.83
C GLU A 41 1.06 -28.43 -5.19
N ASP A 42 -0.07 -28.30 -5.91
CA ASP A 42 -0.64 -26.99 -6.26
C ASP A 42 -1.14 -26.25 -5.00
N VAL A 43 -1.64 -26.97 -4.00
CA VAL A 43 -2.06 -26.40 -2.71
C VAL A 43 -0.85 -25.89 -1.93
N THR A 44 0.22 -26.67 -1.80
CA THR A 44 1.45 -26.24 -1.12
C THR A 44 2.09 -25.04 -1.82
N ASN A 45 2.11 -25.02 -3.15
CA ASN A 45 2.59 -23.87 -3.91
C ASN A 45 1.74 -22.62 -3.68
N MET A 46 0.42 -22.78 -3.52
CA MET A 46 -0.48 -21.67 -3.22
C MET A 46 -0.31 -21.16 -1.79
N GLU A 47 -0.15 -22.05 -0.81
CA GLU A 47 0.14 -21.70 0.59
C GLU A 47 1.39 -20.82 0.68
N LYS A 48 2.46 -21.22 -0.02
CA LYS A 48 3.70 -20.45 -0.11
C LYS A 48 3.47 -19.06 -0.71
N LYS A 49 2.70 -18.96 -1.80
CA LYS A 49 2.36 -17.68 -2.44
C LYS A 49 1.53 -16.76 -1.53
N ILE A 50 0.58 -17.32 -0.78
CA ILE A 50 -0.21 -16.55 0.19
C ILE A 50 0.71 -15.99 1.26
N GLY A 51 1.60 -16.80 1.84
CA GLY A 51 2.59 -16.34 2.81
C GLY A 51 3.56 -15.28 2.25
N GLU A 52 4.01 -15.42 1.00
CA GLU A 52 4.84 -14.41 0.33
C GLU A 52 4.09 -13.09 0.15
N ASN A 53 2.82 -13.13 -0.25
CA ASN A 53 1.99 -11.94 -0.43
C ASN A 53 1.70 -11.23 0.90
N GLU A 54 1.37 -11.97 1.96
CA GLU A 54 1.19 -11.41 3.31
C GLU A 54 2.48 -10.73 3.81
N PHE A 55 3.62 -11.36 3.59
CA PHE A 55 4.92 -10.79 3.93
C PHE A 55 5.22 -9.50 3.15
N MET A 56 4.91 -9.46 1.86
CA MET A 56 5.07 -8.26 1.03
C MET A 56 4.12 -7.13 1.48
N ALA A 57 2.87 -7.46 1.82
CA ALA A 57 1.90 -6.50 2.35
C ALA A 57 2.40 -5.88 3.68
N LEU A 58 2.93 -6.69 4.60
CA LEU A 58 3.51 -6.21 5.85
C LEU A 58 4.71 -5.29 5.61
N GLN A 59 5.62 -5.65 4.69
CA GLN A 59 6.74 -4.78 4.33
C GLN A 59 6.28 -3.47 3.70
N MET A 60 5.25 -3.49 2.88
CA MET A 60 4.71 -2.29 2.26
C MET A 60 4.03 -1.37 3.28
N ILE A 61 3.31 -1.92 4.26
CA ILE A 61 2.77 -1.15 5.39
C ILE A 61 3.92 -0.51 6.19
N ALA A 62 4.96 -1.27 6.52
CA ALA A 62 6.10 -0.73 7.26
C ALA A 62 6.83 0.38 6.50
N ALA A 63 7.04 0.19 5.19
CA ALA A 63 7.67 1.19 4.32
C ALA A 63 6.81 2.45 4.21
N THR A 64 5.50 2.33 4.02
CA THR A 64 4.60 3.48 3.90
C THR A 64 4.45 4.25 5.21
N ASN A 65 4.44 3.58 6.36
CA ASN A 65 4.50 4.24 7.67
C ASN A 65 5.79 5.06 7.82
N THR A 66 6.94 4.45 7.49
CA THR A 66 8.24 5.12 7.55
C THR A 66 8.27 6.35 6.64
N MET A 67 7.77 6.23 5.41
CA MET A 67 7.71 7.37 4.48
C MET A 67 6.76 8.47 4.96
N THR A 68 5.64 8.10 5.59
CA THR A 68 4.69 9.05 6.16
C THR A 68 5.33 9.87 7.28
N GLU A 69 6.07 9.22 8.19
CA GLU A 69 6.81 9.91 9.26
C GLU A 69 7.86 10.89 8.72
N LEU A 70 8.60 10.46 7.69
CA LEU A 70 9.60 11.32 7.05
C LEU A 70 8.96 12.53 6.36
N LEU A 71 7.85 12.34 5.65
CA LEU A 71 7.13 13.42 5.00
C LEU A 71 6.48 14.37 6.01
N ASP A 72 5.90 13.87 7.10
CA ASP A 72 5.34 14.72 8.15
C ASP A 72 6.42 15.59 8.81
N LYS A 73 7.62 15.03 9.02
CA LYS A 73 8.78 15.80 9.50
C LYS A 73 9.21 16.86 8.49
N GLN A 74 9.25 16.50 7.21
CA GLN A 74 9.61 17.43 6.13
C GLN A 74 8.61 18.58 6.02
N ILE A 75 7.30 18.27 6.01
CA ILE A 75 6.21 19.26 6.00
C ILE A 75 6.35 20.26 7.15
N LYS A 76 6.61 19.77 8.38
CA LYS A 76 6.82 20.64 9.55
C LYS A 76 8.05 21.54 9.40
N ASN A 77 9.15 21.00 8.85
CA ASN A 77 10.36 21.78 8.58
C ASN A 77 10.08 22.89 7.56
N GLU A 78 9.42 22.56 6.44
CA GLU A 78 9.10 23.52 5.40
C GLU A 78 8.15 24.62 5.92
N GLN A 79 7.15 24.28 6.73
CA GLN A 79 6.29 25.27 7.41
C GLN A 79 7.11 26.23 8.27
N SER A 80 8.08 25.72 9.04
CA SER A 80 8.96 26.56 9.86
C SER A 80 9.80 27.52 9.02
N TYR A 81 10.36 27.05 7.89
CA TYR A 81 11.12 27.90 6.98
C TYR A 81 10.25 28.97 6.31
N ILE A 82 9.04 28.63 5.87
CA ILE A 82 8.08 29.58 5.31
C ILE A 82 7.78 30.71 6.31
N VAL A 83 7.52 30.36 7.58
CA VAL A 83 7.30 31.35 8.65
C VAL A 83 8.55 32.19 8.91
N LYS A 84 9.74 31.57 8.89
CA LYS A 84 11.01 32.29 9.08
C LYS A 84 11.24 33.32 7.99
N TYR A 85 11.20 32.92 6.71
CA TYR A 85 11.52 33.83 5.60
C TYR A 85 10.44 34.90 5.38
N SER A 86 9.16 34.59 5.62
CA SER A 86 8.11 35.62 5.58
C SER A 86 8.32 36.75 6.61
N ARG A 87 8.78 36.41 7.82
CA ARG A 87 9.15 37.41 8.85
C ARG A 87 10.40 38.21 8.51
N ILE A 88 11.39 37.56 7.89
CA ILE A 88 12.60 38.27 7.43
C ILE A 88 12.21 39.28 6.36
N LEU A 89 11.44 38.86 5.35
CA LEU A 89 10.99 39.72 4.25
C LEU A 89 10.18 40.93 4.72
N SER A 90 9.35 40.78 5.76
CA SER A 90 8.56 41.91 6.29
C SER A 90 9.41 42.99 6.98
N SER A 91 10.69 42.71 7.22
CA SER A 91 11.59 43.55 8.03
C SER A 91 12.88 43.92 7.29
N ASN A 92 13.00 43.54 6.01
CA ASN A 92 14.25 43.64 5.27
C ASN A 92 14.26 44.85 4.32
N ASP A 93 15.05 45.86 4.68
CA ASP A 93 15.20 47.09 3.91
C ASP A 93 16.33 46.99 2.86
N ASN A 94 17.11 45.89 2.87
CA ASN A 94 18.16 45.63 1.89
C ASN A 94 17.59 44.83 0.70
N ARG A 95 17.53 45.47 -0.46
CA ARG A 95 16.97 44.90 -1.70
C ARG A 95 17.68 43.63 -2.20
N GLU A 96 18.99 43.52 -2.06
CA GLU A 96 19.72 42.33 -2.50
C GLU A 96 19.39 41.13 -1.61
N GLN A 97 19.43 41.35 -0.29
CA GLN A 97 19.09 40.32 0.68
C GLN A 97 17.61 39.93 0.60
N PHE A 98 16.72 40.92 0.35
CA PHE A 98 15.29 40.68 0.12
C PHE A 98 15.06 39.70 -1.04
N ASN A 99 15.75 39.87 -2.17
CA ASN A 99 15.61 38.97 -3.31
C ASN A 99 16.11 37.55 -2.98
N VAL A 100 17.19 37.42 -2.21
CA VAL A 100 17.69 36.12 -1.74
C VAL A 100 16.66 35.45 -0.84
N ASP A 101 16.13 36.17 0.15
CA ASP A 101 15.13 35.65 1.08
C ASP A 101 13.82 35.29 0.39
N LEU A 102 13.42 36.06 -0.63
CA LEU A 102 12.24 35.79 -1.45
C LEU A 102 12.42 34.49 -2.24
N SER A 103 13.57 34.30 -2.87
CA SER A 103 13.87 33.06 -3.60
C SER A 103 13.91 31.84 -2.67
N GLN A 104 14.42 31.97 -1.45
CA GLN A 104 14.35 30.90 -0.44
C GLN A 104 12.90 30.62 -0.02
N LEU A 105 12.09 31.65 0.22
CA LEU A 105 10.67 31.47 0.55
C LEU A 105 9.92 30.72 -0.56
N GLU A 106 10.10 31.13 -1.82
CA GLU A 106 9.49 30.47 -2.98
C GLU A 106 9.89 28.99 -3.08
N LYS A 107 11.17 28.69 -2.85
CA LYS A 107 11.67 27.32 -2.82
C LYS A 107 10.98 26.50 -1.72
N HIS A 108 10.93 27.00 -0.49
CA HIS A 108 10.31 26.29 0.62
C HIS A 108 8.79 26.10 0.43
N ILE A 109 8.09 27.06 -0.20
CA ILE A 109 6.68 26.88 -0.59
C ILE A 109 6.52 25.75 -1.60
N LYS A 110 7.40 25.67 -2.60
CA LYS A 110 7.38 24.59 -3.60
C LYS A 110 7.66 23.22 -2.98
N ASP A 111 8.66 23.15 -2.09
CA ASP A 111 9.05 21.91 -1.41
C ASP A 111 7.95 21.44 -0.44
N TYR A 112 7.29 22.37 0.26
CA TYR A 112 6.10 22.10 1.07
C TYR A 112 4.98 21.48 0.23
N ARG A 113 4.61 22.13 -0.90
CA ARG A 113 3.55 21.63 -1.78
C ARG A 113 3.85 20.23 -2.30
N SER A 114 5.08 20.02 -2.77
CA SER A 114 5.53 18.72 -3.27
C SER A 114 5.45 17.64 -2.19
N SER A 115 5.81 17.98 -0.95
CA SER A 115 5.74 17.05 0.20
C SER A 115 4.29 16.68 0.57
N VAL A 116 3.38 17.66 0.52
CA VAL A 116 1.95 17.42 0.76
C VAL A 116 1.34 16.54 -0.33
N GLU A 117 1.66 16.80 -1.60
CA GLU A 117 1.22 15.98 -2.74
C GLU A 117 1.75 14.54 -2.62
N ALA A 118 3.04 14.36 -2.30
CA ALA A 118 3.63 13.04 -2.07
C ALA A 118 2.95 12.30 -0.91
N ALA A 119 2.65 12.98 0.20
CA ALA A 119 1.98 12.37 1.34
C ALA A 119 0.56 11.89 1.00
N ALA A 120 -0.15 12.60 0.13
CA ALA A 120 -1.47 12.19 -0.34
C ALA A 120 -1.39 10.91 -1.20
N VAL A 121 -0.40 10.81 -2.10
CA VAL A 121 -0.17 9.63 -2.94
C VAL A 121 0.18 8.41 -2.09
N ILE A 122 1.06 8.55 -1.10
CA ILE A 122 1.43 7.43 -0.22
C ILE A 122 0.21 6.89 0.54
N ARG A 123 -0.65 7.77 1.06
CA ARG A 123 -1.90 7.33 1.73
C ARG A 123 -2.83 6.57 0.79
N GLN A 124 -2.95 7.02 -0.47
CA GLN A 124 -3.74 6.30 -1.48
C GLN A 124 -3.17 4.91 -1.77
N LEU A 125 -1.85 4.80 -1.91
CA LEU A 125 -1.17 3.52 -2.13
C LEU A 125 -1.36 2.57 -0.93
N THR A 126 -1.22 3.06 0.30
CA THR A 126 -1.44 2.24 1.51
C THR A 126 -2.87 1.70 1.56
N ASN A 127 -3.87 2.55 1.29
CA ASN A 127 -5.27 2.11 1.28
C ASN A 127 -5.53 1.07 0.18
N GLY A 128 -4.98 1.27 -1.03
CA GLY A 128 -5.14 0.30 -2.12
C GLY A 128 -4.48 -1.06 -1.83
N VAL A 129 -3.33 -1.07 -1.15
CA VAL A 129 -2.65 -2.31 -0.72
C VAL A 129 -3.49 -3.04 0.33
N LEU A 130 -4.02 -2.31 1.31
CA LEU A 130 -4.91 -2.88 2.34
C LEU A 130 -6.17 -3.48 1.71
N ASP A 131 -6.81 -2.76 0.79
CA ASP A 131 -8.02 -3.24 0.10
C ASP A 131 -7.72 -4.49 -0.75
N SER A 132 -6.57 -4.54 -1.43
CA SER A 132 -6.17 -5.72 -2.22
C SER A 132 -5.85 -6.93 -1.34
N SER A 133 -5.26 -6.70 -0.17
CA SER A 133 -4.90 -7.75 0.78
C SER A 133 -6.14 -8.31 1.48
N ILE A 134 -7.11 -7.45 1.84
CA ILE A 134 -8.41 -7.84 2.39
C ILE A 134 -9.22 -8.63 1.37
N ASN A 135 -9.29 -8.21 0.10
CA ASN A 135 -10.02 -8.96 -0.94
C ASN A 135 -9.38 -10.31 -1.31
N THR A 136 -8.10 -10.52 -0.99
CA THR A 136 -7.44 -11.81 -1.17
C THR A 136 -7.82 -12.80 -0.05
N ILE A 137 -8.16 -12.27 1.13
CA ILE A 137 -8.55 -13.03 2.33
C ILE A 137 -10.09 -13.23 2.36
N GLU A 138 -10.84 -12.21 1.99
CA GLU A 138 -12.29 -12.20 1.86
C GLU A 138 -12.68 -12.45 0.40
N GLY A 139 -12.80 -13.71 0.00
CA GLY A 139 -13.45 -14.05 -1.25
C GLY A 139 -14.90 -13.56 -1.24
N GLU A 140 -15.13 -12.38 -1.83
CA GLU A 140 -16.41 -11.83 -2.28
C GLU A 140 -17.60 -12.11 -1.36
N GLY A 141 -17.73 -11.28 -0.32
CA GLY A 141 -19.03 -10.96 0.27
C GLY A 141 -19.64 -9.77 -0.45
N GLY A 142 -20.56 -9.99 -1.40
CA GLY A 142 -21.33 -8.90 -1.99
C GLY A 142 -22.04 -9.22 -3.31
N ASN A 143 -23.25 -9.78 -3.16
CA ASN A 143 -24.36 -9.94 -4.11
C ASN A 143 -24.16 -10.79 -5.38
#